data_AF-A0A6V7JX87-F1
#
_entry.id   AF-A0A6V7JX87-F1
#
_cell.length_a   1.000
_cell.length_b   1.000
_cell.length_c   1.000
_cell.angle_alpha   90.00
_cell.angle_beta   90.00
_cell.angle_gamma   90.00
#
_symmetry.space_group_name_H-M   'P 1'
#
loop_
_entity.id
_entity.type
_entity.pdbx_description
1 polymer ?
#
loop_
_entity_poly.entity_id
_entity_poly.type
_entity_poly.pdbx_seq_one_letter_code
_entity_poly.pdbx_strand_id
1 'polypeptide(L)'
;MDHKLDTNCRKLGNNIWAVIPYIVAFYNGVDMAYRELQSPKIRLNIAAIVVEEENGVFDYLRNSLKDPEKVRGNSIALAGNFWYQQKDTFPLDSYDAVISMTT
;
A
#
# COMPACT_ATOMS: atom_id res chain seq x y z
N MET A 1 23.75 -6.10 12.23
CA MET A 1 23.00 -7.27 11.72
C MET A 1 21.84 -6.70 10.92
N ASP A 2 21.93 -6.83 9.60
CA ASP A 2 21.22 -6.02 8.62
C ASP A 2 19.90 -6.73 8.24
N HIS A 3 18.81 -6.41 8.95
CA HIS A 3 17.49 -6.98 8.65
C HIS A 3 16.91 -6.27 7.42
N LYS A 4 17.20 -6.82 6.24
CA LYS A 4 16.67 -6.30 4.98
C LYS A 4 15.16 -6.54 4.90
N LEU A 5 14.40 -5.45 4.94
CA LEU A 5 12.97 -5.39 4.62
C LEU A 5 12.74 -6.06 3.26
N ASP A 6 11.80 -7.00 3.18
CA ASP A 6 11.37 -7.60 1.93
C ASP A 6 10.11 -6.86 1.50
N THR A 7 10.27 -5.88 0.61
CA THR A 7 9.14 -5.18 -0.01
C THR A 7 8.46 -6.10 -1.03
N ASN A 8 7.20 -5.82 -1.39
CA ASN A 8 6.48 -6.56 -2.44
C ASN A 8 7.30 -6.65 -3.74
N CYS A 9 8.07 -5.60 -4.06
CA CYS A 9 8.94 -5.57 -5.23
C CYS A 9 10.03 -6.65 -5.15
N ARG A 10 10.67 -6.84 -3.99
CA ARG A 10 11.75 -7.82 -3.83
C ARG A 10 11.25 -9.27 -3.79
N LYS A 11 10.10 -9.53 -3.16
CA LYS A 11 9.44 -10.86 -3.21
C LYS A 11 8.97 -11.23 -4.62
N LEU A 12 8.65 -10.24 -5.46
CA LEU A 12 8.29 -10.42 -6.86
C LEU A 12 9.49 -10.26 -7.82
N GLY A 13 10.73 -10.39 -7.30
CA GLY A 13 11.95 -10.46 -8.11
C GLY A 13 12.48 -9.11 -8.62
N ASN A 14 12.20 -8.01 -7.90
CA ASN A 14 12.46 -6.63 -8.31
C ASN A 14 11.82 -6.26 -9.67
N ASN A 15 10.73 -6.94 -10.04
CA ASN A 15 10.08 -6.74 -11.31
C ASN A 15 8.78 -5.96 -11.12
N ILE A 16 8.86 -4.64 -11.26
CA ILE A 16 7.67 -3.76 -11.20
C ILE A 16 6.58 -4.18 -12.20
N TRP A 17 6.96 -4.76 -13.34
CA TRP A 17 6.04 -5.28 -14.35
C TRP A 17 5.29 -6.54 -13.90
N ALA A 18 5.79 -7.26 -12.88
CA ALA A 18 5.06 -8.35 -12.24
C ALA A 18 4.20 -7.85 -11.06
N VAL A 19 4.66 -6.81 -10.36
CA VAL A 19 3.96 -6.19 -9.22
C VAL A 19 2.64 -5.54 -9.65
N ILE A 20 2.65 -4.74 -10.71
CA ILE A 20 1.47 -3.99 -11.15
C ILE A 20 0.30 -4.94 -11.52
N PRO A 21 0.47 -5.96 -12.39
CA PRO A 21 -0.62 -6.88 -12.70
C PRO A 21 -1.15 -7.63 -11.48
N TYR A 22 -0.27 -7.98 -10.53
CA TYR A 22 -0.68 -8.61 -9.28
C TYR A 22 -1.59 -7.71 -8.45
N ILE A 23 -1.20 -6.44 -8.23
CA ILE A 23 -1.99 -5.46 -7.49
C ILE A 23 -3.34 -5.22 -8.18
N VAL A 24 -3.33 -5.03 -9.51
CA VAL A 24 -4.56 -4.82 -10.28
C VAL A 24 -5.49 -6.03 -10.20
N ALA A 25 -4.97 -7.25 -10.37
CA ALA A 25 -5.77 -8.46 -10.27
C ALA A 25 -6.37 -8.64 -8.86
N PHE A 26 -5.59 -8.35 -7.81
CA PHE A 26 -6.06 -8.41 -6.42
C PHE A 26 -7.21 -7.43 -6.18
N TYR A 27 -7.03 -6.15 -6.51
CA TYR A 27 -8.05 -5.14 -6.28
C TYR A 27 -9.26 -5.26 -7.21
N ASN A 28 -9.13 -5.87 -8.39
CA ASN A 28 -10.29 -6.26 -9.18
C ASN A 28 -11.17 -7.26 -8.43
N GLY A 29 -10.57 -8.26 -7.77
CA GLY A 29 -11.30 -9.19 -6.91
C GLY A 29 -11.97 -8.50 -5.72
N VAL A 30 -11.27 -7.53 -5.11
CA VAL A 30 -11.84 -6.72 -4.02
C VAL A 30 -13.03 -5.88 -4.52
N ASP A 31 -12.91 -5.17 -5.65
CA ASP A 31 -14.02 -4.41 -6.24
C ASP A 31 -15.23 -5.29 -6.55
N MET A 32 -15.01 -6.51 -7.06
CA MET A 32 -16.08 -7.48 -7.28
C MET A 32 -16.85 -7.81 -5.99
N ALA A 33 -16.15 -8.02 -4.87
CA ALA A 33 -16.80 -8.26 -3.57
C ALA A 33 -17.60 -7.03 -3.09
N TYR A 34 -17.05 -5.82 -3.25
CA TYR A 34 -17.78 -4.59 -2.89
C TYR A 34 -19.02 -4.35 -3.75
N ARG A 35 -19.03 -4.79 -5.01
CA ARG A 35 -20.20 -4.69 -5.90
C ARG A 35 -21.39 -5.53 -5.44
N GLU A 36 -21.19 -6.52 -4.59
CA GLU A 36 -22.29 -7.30 -4.01
C GLU A 36 -23.12 -6.47 -3.01
N LEU A 37 -22.55 -5.39 -2.45
CA LEU A 37 -23.23 -4.48 -1.55
C LEU A 37 -24.29 -3.67 -2.32
N GLN A 38 -25.55 -3.83 -1.92
CA GLN A 38 -26.68 -3.13 -2.54
C GLN A 38 -26.95 -1.75 -1.93
N SER A 39 -26.59 -1.56 -0.66
CA SER A 39 -26.78 -0.30 0.08
C SER A 39 -25.77 -0.20 1.22
N PRO A 40 -24.74 0.67 1.14
CA PRO A 40 -24.45 1.56 0.02
C PRO A 40 -23.90 0.82 -1.20
N LYS A 41 -24.08 1.39 -2.40
CA LYS A 41 -23.38 0.95 -3.60
C LYS A 41 -21.97 1.52 -3.59
N ILE A 42 -20.96 0.66 -3.56
CA ILE A 42 -19.54 1.04 -3.51
C ILE A 42 -18.86 0.59 -4.81
N ARG A 43 -17.94 1.43 -5.31
CA ARG A 43 -17.04 1.12 -6.44
C ARG A 43 -15.64 1.52 -6.03
N LEU A 44 -14.68 0.63 -6.23
CA LEU A 44 -13.27 0.94 -6.00
C LEU A 44 -12.62 1.36 -7.32
N ASN A 45 -11.93 2.49 -7.30
CA ASN A 45 -11.14 2.97 -8.42
C ASN A 45 -9.69 3.17 -7.95
N ILE A 46 -8.73 2.67 -8.75
CA ILE A 46 -7.31 2.82 -8.46
C ILE A 46 -6.84 4.13 -9.11
N ALA A 47 -6.66 5.18 -8.30
CA ALA A 47 -6.15 6.47 -8.77
C ALA A 47 -4.63 6.42 -9.05
N ALA A 48 -3.87 5.71 -8.20
CA ALA A 48 -2.43 5.54 -8.35
C ALA A 48 -1.96 4.24 -7.68
N ILE A 49 -0.85 3.71 -8.17
CA ILE A 49 -0.08 2.64 -7.52
C ILE A 49 1.29 3.20 -7.22
N VAL A 50 1.67 3.26 -5.94
CA VAL A 50 2.99 3.71 -5.51
C VAL A 50 3.79 2.50 -5.05
N VAL A 51 4.93 2.27 -5.70
CA VAL A 51 5.84 1.15 -5.40
C VAL A 51 7.15 1.73 -4.88
N GLU A 52 7.66 1.17 -3.80
CA GLU A 52 8.99 1.46 -3.29
C GLU A 52 10.04 0.80 -4.18
N GLU A 53 10.79 1.61 -4.94
CA GLU A 53 11.91 1.13 -5.76
C GLU A 53 13.18 0.92 -4.93
N GLU A 54 13.42 1.78 -3.93
CA GLU A 54 14.58 1.72 -3.04
C GLU A 54 14.16 1.44 -1.59
N ASN A 55 14.92 0.60 -0.88
CA ASN A 55 14.58 0.25 0.50
C ASN A 55 14.66 1.47 1.42
N GLY A 56 13.59 1.74 2.17
CA GLY A 56 13.53 2.79 3.20
C GLY A 56 12.81 4.06 2.76
N VAL A 57 12.20 4.10 1.58
CA VAL A 57 11.31 5.21 1.19
C VAL A 57 10.06 5.21 2.06
N PHE A 58 9.52 4.03 2.40
CA PHE A 58 8.37 3.91 3.28
C PHE A 58 8.79 3.70 4.74
N ASP A 59 9.42 4.70 5.33
CA ASP A 59 9.92 4.67 6.70
C ASP A 59 8.83 4.36 7.74
N TYR A 60 7.58 4.73 7.48
CA TYR A 60 6.46 4.39 8.37
C TYR A 60 6.27 2.87 8.49
N LEU A 61 6.54 2.09 7.44
CA LEU A 61 6.48 0.62 7.50
C LEU A 61 7.63 0.09 8.35
N ARG A 62 8.85 0.55 8.10
CA ARG A 62 10.05 0.15 8.85
C ARG A 62 9.92 0.41 10.34
N ASN A 63 9.49 1.61 10.70
CA ASN A 63 9.33 2.05 12.09
C ASN A 63 8.17 1.34 12.80
N SER A 64 7.32 0.67 12.03
CA SER A 64 6.19 -0.08 12.53
C SER A 64 6.44 -1.57 12.68
N LEU A 65 7.56 -2.12 12.24
CA LEU A 65 7.79 -3.56 12.35
C LEU A 65 8.15 -3.95 13.80
N LYS A 66 7.45 -4.96 14.33
CA LYS A 66 7.83 -5.66 15.56
C LYS A 66 8.80 -6.80 15.26
N ASP A 67 8.66 -7.39 14.08
CA ASP A 67 9.42 -8.51 13.48
C ASP A 67 9.23 -8.37 11.95
N PRO A 68 10.15 -8.82 11.07
CA PRO A 68 9.97 -8.88 9.60
C PRO A 68 8.56 -9.21 9.08
N GLU A 69 7.77 -10.01 9.79
CA GLU A 69 6.41 -10.42 9.36
C GLU A 69 5.27 -9.75 10.14
N LYS A 70 5.57 -8.85 11.08
CA LYS A 70 4.55 -8.28 11.98
C LYS A 70 4.65 -6.78 12.07
N VAL A 71 3.60 -6.13 11.60
CA VAL A 71 3.39 -4.69 11.74
C VAL A 71 2.70 -4.38 13.07
N ARG A 72 3.20 -3.39 13.81
CA ARG A 72 2.65 -2.87 15.07
C ARG A 72 1.37 -2.08 14.80
N GLY A 73 0.44 -2.07 15.76
CA GLY A 73 -0.84 -1.37 15.61
C GLY A 73 -0.74 0.15 15.42
N ASN A 74 0.37 0.79 15.81
CA ASN A 74 0.59 2.22 15.56
C ASN A 74 0.96 2.54 14.10
N SER A 75 1.12 1.53 13.24
CA SER A 75 1.47 1.69 11.83
C SER A 75 0.47 2.48 11.03
N ILE A 76 -0.82 2.33 11.35
CA ILE A 76 -1.91 3.02 10.67
C ILE A 76 -1.77 4.53 10.88
N ALA A 77 -1.48 4.96 12.12
CA ALA A 77 -1.25 6.37 12.42
C ALA A 77 0.02 6.91 11.76
N LEU A 78 1.10 6.11 11.75
CA LEU A 78 2.34 6.48 11.07
C LEU A 78 2.17 6.58 9.54
N ALA A 79 1.40 5.69 8.94
CA ALA A 79 1.05 5.74 7.52
C ALA A 79 0.23 7.00 7.20
N GLY A 80 -0.77 7.32 8.01
CA GLY A 80 -1.56 8.55 7.85
C GLY A 80 -0.70 9.81 7.88
N ASN A 81 0.20 9.91 8.86
CA ASN A 81 1.14 11.03 8.96
C ASN A 81 2.08 11.10 7.74
N PHE A 82 2.62 9.96 7.30
CA PHE A 82 3.50 9.90 6.14
C PHE A 82 2.79 10.40 4.87
N TRP A 83 1.61 9.87 4.55
CA TRP A 83 0.89 10.25 3.33
C TRP A 83 0.39 11.70 3.38
N TYR A 84 0.00 12.21 4.55
CA TYR A 84 -0.34 13.62 4.71
C TYR A 84 0.85 14.56 4.45
N GLN A 85 2.08 14.14 4.75
CA GLN A 85 3.28 14.90 4.41
C GLN A 85 3.52 14.96 2.90
N GLN A 86 3.03 13.97 2.13
CA GLN A 86 3.14 13.93 0.68
C GLN A 86 2.05 14.72 -0.06
N LYS A 87 1.22 15.49 0.65
CA LYS A 87 0.06 16.21 0.07
C LYS A 87 0.38 17.16 -1.09
N ASP A 88 1.62 17.66 -1.16
CA ASP A 88 2.06 18.55 -2.25
C ASP A 88 2.33 17.77 -3.55
N THR A 89 2.67 16.47 -3.43
CA THR A 89 2.86 15.55 -4.56
C THR A 89 1.56 14.82 -4.92
N PHE A 90 0.80 14.41 -3.90
CA PHE A 90 -0.49 13.74 -4.04
C PHE A 90 -1.57 14.57 -3.33
N PRO A 91 -2.24 15.50 -4.05
CA PRO A 91 -3.26 16.36 -3.46
C PRO A 91 -4.35 15.55 -2.73
N LEU A 92 -4.78 16.02 -1.55
CA LEU A 92 -5.72 15.29 -0.69
C LEU A 92 -7.13 15.15 -1.31
N ASP A 93 -7.44 15.93 -2.34
CA ASP A 93 -8.68 15.85 -3.11
C ASP A 93 -8.58 14.91 -4.33
N SER A 94 -7.40 14.31 -4.57
CA SER A 94 -7.17 13.38 -5.69
C SER A 94 -7.50 11.91 -5.36
N TYR A 95 -7.76 11.58 -4.09
CA TYR A 95 -8.08 10.23 -3.63
C TYR A 95 -8.93 10.25 -2.35
N ASP A 96 -9.72 9.20 -2.13
CA ASP A 96 -10.52 9.04 -0.90
C ASP A 96 -9.80 8.24 0.20
N ALA A 97 -8.93 7.31 -0.20
CA ALA A 97 -8.19 6.45 0.71
C ALA A 97 -6.84 6.03 0.15
N VAL A 98 -5.88 5.80 1.05
CA VAL A 98 -4.60 5.15 0.73
C VAL A 98 -4.56 3.80 1.45
N ILE A 99 -4.18 2.75 0.72
CA ILE A 99 -4.06 1.41 1.26
C ILE A 99 -2.63 0.93 1.05
N SER A 100 -1.93 0.64 2.15
CA SER A 100 -0.60 0.07 2.12
C SER A 100 -0.69 -1.46 2.10
N MET A 101 -0.13 -2.10 1.08
CA MET A 101 0.03 -3.55 1.02
C MET A 101 1.42 -3.95 1.52
N THR A 102 1.49 -4.82 2.52
CA THR A 102 2.74 -5.39 3.04
C THR A 102 2.69 -6.91 2.94
N THR A 103 3.86 -7.55 2.93
CA THR A 103 3.97 -9.02 3.00
C THR A 103 4.34 -9.54 4.37
#